data_AF-A0A9Q3C3J3-F1
#
_entry.id   AF-A0A9Q3C3J3-F1
#
_cell.length_a   1.000
_cell.length_b   1.000
_cell.length_c   1.000
_cell.angle_alpha   90.00
_cell.angle_beta   90.00
_cell.angle_gamma   90.00
#
_symmetry.space_group_name_H-M   'P 1'
#
loop_
_entity.id
_entity.type
_entity.pdbx_description
1 polymer ?
#
loop_
_entity_poly.entity_id
_entity_poly.type
_entity_poly.pdbx_seq_one_letter_code
_entity_poly.pdbx_strand_id
1 'polypeptide(L)'
;MIIDSGAHCSIVARNHLDNHFPNWEKQLFPLKAENFESSSGKLTSIGTIIKEIIIPHRKGNVRLNPEFVVVDDDHNQGFLLGTDYKRMYGIDI
;
A
#
# COMPACT_ATOMS: atom_id res chain seq x y z
N MET A 1 6.45 2.44 7.25
CA MET A 1 6.22 1.45 6.18
C MET A 1 6.61 0.09 6.72
N ILE A 2 5.73 -0.90 6.58
CA ILE A 2 5.95 -2.29 6.99
C ILE A 2 6.11 -3.12 5.71
N ILE A 3 7.01 -4.10 5.72
CA ILE A 3 7.09 -5.11 4.68
C ILE A 3 6.60 -6.42 5.30
N ASP A 4 5.52 -6.97 4.75
CA ASP A 4 4.80 -8.09 5.35
C ASP A 4 4.62 -9.22 4.33
N SER A 5 5.30 -10.34 4.54
CA SER A 5 5.18 -11.54 3.71
C SER A 5 3.88 -12.30 3.95
N GLY A 6 3.15 -12.02 5.03
CA GLY A 6 1.81 -12.55 5.31
C GLY A 6 0.70 -11.80 4.57
N ALA A 7 0.97 -10.59 4.06
CA ALA A 7 0.02 -9.83 3.27
C ALA A 7 0.15 -10.19 1.79
N HIS A 8 -0.98 -10.49 1.15
CA HIS A 8 -1.00 -10.80 -0.29
C HIS A 8 -0.84 -9.54 -1.17
N CYS A 9 -1.32 -8.39 -0.71
CA CYS A 9 -1.32 -7.13 -1.45
C CYS A 9 -0.77 -5.98 -0.62
N SER A 10 -0.26 -4.97 -1.30
CA SER A 10 0.19 -3.73 -0.70
C SER A 10 -0.99 -2.81 -0.40
N ILE A 11 -1.08 -2.33 0.85
CA ILE A 11 -2.21 -1.51 1.32
C ILE A 11 -1.73 -0.22 1.99
N VAL A 12 -2.62 0.77 2.07
CA VAL A 12 -2.42 1.99 2.86
C VAL A 12 -3.74 2.41 3.48
N ALA A 13 -3.73 2.79 4.77
CA ALA A 13 -4.93 3.28 5.42
C ALA A 13 -5.29 4.70 4.94
N ARG A 14 -6.59 4.93 4.77
CA ARG A 14 -7.14 6.26 4.45
C ARG A 14 -6.65 7.34 5.41
N ASN A 15 -6.74 7.10 6.72
CA ASN A 15 -6.31 8.04 7.75
C ASN A 15 -4.83 8.43 7.61
N HIS A 16 -3.98 7.49 7.15
CA HIS A 16 -2.57 7.79 6.89
C HIS A 16 -2.42 8.74 5.69
N LEU A 17 -3.21 8.55 4.64
CA LEU A 17 -3.22 9.45 3.49
C LEU A 17 -3.76 10.84 3.84
N ASP A 18 -4.86 10.91 4.60
CA ASP A 18 -5.46 12.16 5.06
C ASP A 18 -4.47 13.03 5.87
N ASN A 19 -3.65 12.38 6.70
CA ASN A 19 -2.68 13.06 7.56
C ASN A 19 -1.41 13.54 6.83
N HIS A 20 -1.00 12.88 5.75
CA HIS A 20 0.33 13.09 5.14
C HIS A 20 0.31 13.52 3.67
N PHE A 21 -0.79 13.28 2.95
CA PHE A 21 -0.87 13.50 1.50
C PHE A 21 -2.15 14.28 1.14
N PRO A 22 -2.13 15.62 1.23
CA PRO A 22 -3.32 16.41 0.93
C PRO A 22 -3.77 16.21 -0.52
N ASN A 23 -5.07 16.04 -0.74
CA ASN A 23 -5.70 15.76 -2.04
C ASN A 23 -5.30 14.42 -2.68
N TRP A 24 -4.92 13.41 -1.89
CA TRP A 24 -4.62 12.08 -2.42
C TRP A 24 -5.80 11.46 -3.19
N GLU A 25 -7.03 11.85 -2.86
CA GLU A 25 -8.27 11.38 -3.48
C GLU A 25 -8.31 11.72 -4.98
N LYS A 26 -7.64 12.79 -5.41
CA LYS A 26 -7.52 13.15 -6.84
C LYS A 26 -6.64 12.18 -7.63
N GLN A 27 -5.86 11.37 -6.93
CA GLN A 27 -4.96 10.35 -7.49
C GLN A 27 -5.55 8.94 -7.32
N LEU A 28 -6.78 8.83 -6.82
CA LEU A 28 -7.45 7.57 -6.59
C LEU A 28 -7.94 6.98 -7.92
N PHE A 29 -7.52 5.76 -8.20
CA PHE A 29 -8.04 4.97 -9.29
C PHE A 29 -9.16 4.04 -8.80
N PRO A 30 -10.21 3.83 -9.61
CA PRO A 30 -11.29 2.92 -9.25
C PRO A 30 -10.75 1.49 -9.19
N LEU A 31 -10.91 0.85 -8.04
CA LEU A 31 -10.60 -0.57 -7.86
C LEU A 31 -11.82 -1.40 -8.24
N LYS A 32 -11.62 -2.52 -8.94
CA LYS A 32 -12.70 -3.52 -9.11
C LYS A 32 -13.00 -4.11 -7.74
N ALA A 33 -14.28 -4.24 -7.41
CA ALA A 33 -14.70 -4.76 -6.12
C ALA A 33 -14.01 -6.11 -5.82
N GLU A 34 -13.07 -6.08 -4.88
CA GLU A 34 -12.37 -7.24 -4.34
C GLU A 34 -12.57 -7.27 -2.83
N ASN A 35 -12.80 -8.47 -2.30
CA ASN A 35 -12.95 -8.68 -0.87
C ASN A 35 -11.57 -8.79 -0.25
N PHE A 36 -11.17 -7.79 0.53
CA PHE A 36 -9.94 -7.83 1.31
C PHE A 36 -10.25 -8.34 2.71
N GLU A 37 -9.48 -9.31 3.17
CA GLU A 37 -9.57 -9.86 4.52
C GLU A 37 -8.26 -9.63 5.27
N SER A 38 -8.38 -9.25 6.53
CA SER A 38 -7.28 -9.10 7.48
C SER A 38 -7.50 -10.06 8.65
N SER A 39 -6.49 -10.21 9.50
CA SER A 39 -6.60 -11.02 10.72
C SER A 39 -7.67 -10.51 11.70
N SER A 40 -8.05 -9.23 11.62
CA SER A 40 -9.10 -8.61 12.44
C SER A 40 -10.47 -8.58 11.76
N GLY A 41 -10.61 -9.05 10.51
CA GLY A 41 -11.87 -9.12 9.78
C GLY A 41 -11.80 -8.51 8.38
N LYS A 42 -12.96 -8.18 7.81
CA LYS A 42 -13.07 -7.64 6.45
C LYS A 42 -12.58 -6.20 6.38
N LEU A 43 -11.81 -5.90 5.35
CA LEU A 43 -11.36 -4.55 5.03
C LEU A 43 -12.23 -3.96 3.92
N THR A 44 -12.61 -2.69 4.09
CA THR A 44 -13.34 -1.94 3.06
C THR A 44 -12.34 -1.20 2.18
N SER A 45 -12.24 -1.58 0.91
CA SER A 45 -11.39 -0.90 -0.07
C SER A 45 -12.11 0.27 -0.74
N ILE A 46 -11.38 1.37 -0.95
CA ILE A 46 -11.90 2.61 -1.52
C ILE A 46 -11.44 2.77 -2.99
N GLY A 47 -10.24 2.31 -3.29
CA GLY A 47 -9.61 2.43 -4.61
C GLY A 47 -8.14 2.04 -4.54
N THR A 48 -7.39 2.35 -5.60
CA THR A 48 -5.93 2.22 -5.61
C THR A 48 -5.22 3.54 -5.82
N ILE A 49 -4.00 3.66 -5.32
CA ILE A 49 -3.13 4.81 -5.54
C ILE A 49 -1.71 4.33 -5.83
N ILE A 50 -1.02 5.05 -6.71
CA ILE A 50 0.40 4.81 -6.97
C ILE A 50 1.22 5.78 -6.13
N LYS A 51 2.16 5.28 -5.34
CA LYS A 51 3.07 6.10 -4.53
C LYS A 51 4.51 5.65 -4.71
N GLU A 52 5.42 6.61 -4.90
CA GLU A 52 6.85 6.31 -4.97
C GLU A 52 7.36 5.89 -3.59
N ILE A 53 8.06 4.77 -3.54
CA ILE A 53 8.84 4.32 -2.40
C ILE A 53 10.31 4.45 -2.77
N ILE A 54 11.06 5.14 -1.91
CA ILE A 54 12.51 5.27 -2.03
C ILE A 54 13.15 4.45 -0.91
N ILE A 55 13.80 3.35 -1.26
CA ILE A 55 14.58 2.53 -0.33
C ILE A 55 16.04 2.99 -0.43
N PRO A 56 16.58 3.65 0.60
CA PRO A 56 17.95 4.13 0.57
C PRO A 56 18.93 2.97 0.66
N HIS A 57 19.95 2.98 -0.20
CA HIS A 57 21.04 2.00 -0.16
C HIS A 57 22.38 2.68 -0.45
N ARG A 58 23.46 2.17 0.16
CA ARG A 58 24.78 2.82 0.19
C ARG A 58 25.40 3.06 -1.20
N LYS A 59 25.01 2.28 -2.20
CA LYS A 59 25.51 2.37 -3.59
C LYS A 59 24.52 3.05 -4.56
N GLY A 60 23.45 3.64 -4.03
CA GLY A 60 22.35 4.21 -4.81
C GLY A 60 21.00 3.77 -4.25
N ASN A 61 19.98 4.60 -4.43
CA ASN A 61 18.64 4.32 -3.92
C ASN A 61 17.88 3.43 -4.89
N VAL A 62 17.06 2.52 -4.35
CA VAL A 62 16.05 1.80 -5.12
C VAL A 62 14.77 2.65 -5.08
N ARG A 63 14.17 2.89 -6.25
CA ARG A 63 12.91 3.62 -6.37
C ARG A 63 11.87 2.71 -7.00
N LEU A 64 10.71 2.61 -6.37
CA LEU A 64 9.60 1.77 -6.79
C LEU A 64 8.35 2.62 -6.87
N ASN A 65 7.46 2.33 -7.83
CA ASN A 65 6.14 2.96 -7.92
C ASN A 65 5.03 1.91 -7.77
N PRO A 66 4.91 1.26 -6.60
CA PRO A 66 3.86 0.29 -6.36
C PRO A 66 2.48 0.94 -6.34
N GLU A 67 1.51 0.12 -6.75
CA GLU A 67 0.10 0.36 -6.51
C GLU A 67 -0.23 -0.10 -5.08
N PHE A 68 -0.97 0.73 -4.36
CA PHE A 68 -1.48 0.44 -3.04
C PHE A 68 -3.01 0.45 -3.07
N VAL A 69 -3.62 -0.56 -2.45
CA VAL A 69 -5.04 -0.52 -2.14
C VAL A 69 -5.28 0.41 -0.97
N VAL A 70 -6.15 1.40 -1.15
CA VAL A 70 -6.57 2.29 -0.08
C VAL A 70 -7.69 1.61 0.69
N VAL A 71 -7.49 1.42 1.99
CA VAL A 71 -8.47 0.81 2.89
C VAL A 71 -9.02 1.82 3.88
N ASP A 72 -10.33 1.76 4.12
CA ASP A 72 -11.06 2.54 5.13
C ASP A 72 -10.91 1.84 6.50
N ASP A 73 -9.66 1.77 7.00
CA ASP A 73 -9.31 1.16 8.28
C ASP A 73 -8.92 2.24 9.30
N ASP A 74 -9.46 2.13 10.52
CA ASP A 74 -9.22 3.04 11.64
C ASP A 74 -7.94 2.67 12.42
N HIS A 75 -7.31 1.51 12.14
CA HIS A 75 -6.11 1.05 12.84
C HIS A 75 -4.81 1.77 12.48
N ASN A 76 -4.89 2.93 11.82
CA ASN A 76 -3.79 3.88 11.58
C ASN A 76 -2.50 3.22 11.05
N GLN A 77 -2.63 2.17 10.24
CA GLN A 77 -1.50 1.51 9.61
C GLN A 77 -1.01 2.38 8.44
N GLY A 78 0.28 2.70 8.44
CA GLY A 78 0.91 3.39 7.30
C GLY A 78 1.00 2.50 6.07
N PHE A 79 1.92 2.80 5.15
CA PHE A 79 2.15 1.93 3.99
C PHE A 79 2.58 0.51 4.42
N LEU A 80 1.88 -0.49 3.91
CA LEU A 80 2.23 -1.90 4.03
C LEU A 80 2.52 -2.45 2.63
N LEU A 81 3.71 -3.01 2.46
CA LEU A 81 4.17 -3.68 1.25
C LEU A 81 3.92 -5.19 1.42
N GLY A 82 2.98 -5.73 0.64
CA GLY A 82 2.65 -7.16 0.63
C GLY A 82 3.39 -7.95 -0.43
N THR A 83 3.22 -9.26 -0.51
CA THR A 83 3.97 -10.12 -1.45
C THR A 83 3.76 -9.82 -2.94
N ASP A 84 2.80 -8.97 -3.29
CA ASP A 84 2.64 -8.41 -4.62
C ASP A 84 3.89 -7.64 -5.11
N TYR A 85 4.63 -6.96 -4.22
CA TYR A 85 5.89 -6.32 -4.60
C TYR A 85 6.95 -7.33 -5.03
N LYS A 86 6.97 -8.53 -4.41
CA LYS A 86 7.92 -9.60 -4.77
C LYS A 86 7.62 -10.11 -6.17
N ARG A 87 6.32 -10.31 -6.46
CA ARG A 87 5.88 -10.77 -7.78
C ARG A 87 6.09 -9.72 -8.88
N MET A 88 5.83 -8.44 -8.57
CA MET A 88 5.91 -7.36 -9.56
C MET A 88 7.33 -6.84 -9.78
N TYR A 89 8.14 -6.74 -8.72
CA TYR A 89 9.45 -6.09 -8.77
C TYR A 89 10.63 -7.05 -8.57
N GLY A 90 10.37 -8.34 -8.33
CA GLY A 90 11.42 -9.35 -8.12
C GLY A 90 12.22 -9.14 -6.83
N ILE A 91 11.69 -8.38 -5.87
CA ILE A 91 12.35 -8.13 -4.59
C ILE A 91 12.05 -9.29 -3.66
N ASP A 92 13.08 -10.03 -3.30
CA ASP A 92 13.05 -11.06 -2.25
C ASP A 92 13.82 -10.56 -1.03
N ILE A 93 13.33 -10.85 0.18
CA ILE A 93 13.89 -10.39 1.46
C ILE A 93 14.26 -11.60 2.32
#